data_AF-A0A4Y2CFU8-F1
#
_entry.id   AF-A0A4Y2CFU8-F1
#
_cell.length_a   1.000
_cell.length_b   1.000
_cell.length_c   1.000
_cell.angle_alpha   90.00
_cell.angle_beta   90.00
_cell.angle_gamma   90.00
#
_symmetry.space_group_name_H-M   'P 1'
#
loop_
_entity.id
_entity.type
_entity.pdbx_description
1 polymer ?
#
loop_
_entity_poly.entity_id
_entity_poly.type
_entity_poly.pdbx_seq_one_letter_code
_entity_poly.pdbx_strand_id
1 'polypeptide(L)'
;MLTATCLTDLVARESPELLVATSETLNSSVKIKSLHLLLLNNSAKIGKQNISVDPLILFHRICVAKQSDEDLKIFFIFELSPFPLSLFNEEGMREGTKSSLFSAFTQTKIDAVQGLAPMKENLYFRKCGKGRTPDVLYSTTSFKYKFSRMILFIHAFSECDTTSALFGHGKTKFCSLLEKNKEKMQVFFNSEATIDQVAKAGETFLIHLYGGNPRTSACDLNHLRYTLFTQSATKARSTLECLSPTVDAARFHALRSYLQIQKW
;
A
#
# COMPACT_ATOMS: atom_id res chain seq x y z
N MET A 1 10.44 -9.66 5.37
CA MET A 1 10.66 -8.64 4.35
C MET A 1 10.50 -9.37 3.02
N LEU A 2 9.55 -8.94 2.18
CA LEU A 2 9.44 -9.47 0.82
C LEU A 2 10.35 -8.57 -0.01
N THR A 3 11.52 -9.07 -0.40
CA THR A 3 12.42 -8.34 -1.31
C THR A 3 12.24 -8.97 -2.68
N ALA A 4 11.68 -8.22 -3.63
CA ALA A 4 11.80 -8.55 -5.05
C ALA A 4 13.19 -8.07 -5.49
N THR A 5 14.08 -9.00 -5.81
CA THR A 5 15.39 -8.69 -6.38
C THR A 5 15.38 -9.13 -7.84
N CYS A 6 15.47 -8.16 -8.76
CA CYS A 6 15.82 -8.41 -10.15
C CYS A 6 17.33 -8.72 -10.21
N LEU A 7 17.70 -9.91 -10.68
CA LEU A 7 19.08 -10.39 -10.76
C LEU A 7 19.72 -10.00 -12.10
N THR A 8 19.79 -8.70 -12.43
CA THR A 8 20.38 -8.24 -13.71
C THR A 8 21.68 -7.44 -13.58
N ASP A 9 21.96 -6.75 -12.48
CA ASP A 9 23.05 -5.75 -12.49
C ASP A 9 24.23 -6.07 -11.58
N LEU A 10 25.01 -7.08 -11.99
CA LEU A 10 26.32 -7.37 -11.40
C LEU A 10 27.42 -7.33 -12.47
N VAL A 11 27.54 -6.19 -13.16
CA VAL A 11 28.75 -5.83 -13.89
C VAL A 11 29.09 -4.36 -13.61
N ALA A 12 30.26 -4.18 -13.01
CA ALA A 12 30.86 -2.92 -12.61
C ALA A 12 31.08 -1.97 -13.80
N ARG A 13 30.83 -0.68 -13.58
CA ARG A 13 31.61 0.40 -14.20
C ARG A 13 31.71 1.59 -13.25
N GLU A 14 32.95 2.02 -13.08
CA GLU A 14 33.44 3.06 -12.19
C GLU A 14 32.93 4.47 -12.60
N SER A 15 32.75 5.31 -11.58
CA SER A 15 32.42 6.75 -11.64
C SER A 15 33.57 7.58 -12.29
N PRO A 16 33.39 8.90 -12.57
CA PRO A 16 33.59 9.89 -11.50
C PRO A 16 32.67 11.14 -11.52
N GLU A 17 32.33 11.53 -10.29
CA GLU A 17 32.31 12.89 -9.72
C GLU A 17 31.35 13.97 -10.27
N LEU A 18 30.33 14.28 -9.45
CA LEU A 18 30.27 15.62 -8.85
C LEU A 18 30.09 15.48 -7.32
N LEU A 19 31.15 15.91 -6.64
CA LEU A 19 31.42 15.90 -5.20
C LEU A 19 30.64 16.99 -4.44
N VAL A 20 30.28 16.70 -3.18
CA VAL A 20 30.64 17.61 -2.06
C VAL A 20 29.47 18.10 -1.17
N ALA A 21 28.93 17.49 -0.12
CA ALA A 21 29.56 17.36 1.20
C ALA A 21 28.76 16.49 2.21
N THR A 22 29.46 15.44 2.64
CA THR A 22 29.62 14.91 4.02
C THR A 22 28.37 14.54 4.84
N SER A 23 28.11 13.23 4.90
CA SER A 23 28.14 12.53 6.20
C SER A 23 28.97 11.25 6.04
N GLU A 24 30.04 11.19 6.82
CA GLU A 24 31.03 10.12 6.85
C GLU A 24 30.38 8.74 7.12
N THR A 25 30.90 7.75 6.38
CA THR A 25 30.97 6.31 6.70
C THR A 25 30.12 5.79 7.87
N LEU A 26 29.05 5.06 7.55
CA LEU A 26 28.50 4.06 8.46
C LEU A 26 28.45 2.69 7.76
N ASN A 27 29.44 1.87 8.12
CA ASN A 27 29.49 0.45 7.88
C ASN A 27 28.22 -0.25 8.41
N SER A 28 27.91 -1.38 7.78
CA SER A 28 26.95 -2.43 8.16
C SER A 28 26.36 -2.34 9.59
N SER A 29 25.03 -2.46 9.69
CA SER A 29 24.22 -2.74 10.91
C SER A 29 23.40 -1.60 11.53
N VAL A 30 23.14 -0.50 10.83
CA VAL A 30 22.28 0.58 11.36
C VAL A 30 20.84 0.38 10.88
N LYS A 31 19.93 0.06 11.82
CA LYS A 31 18.48 0.28 11.63
C LYS A 31 18.29 1.76 11.31
N ILE A 32 17.98 2.09 10.06
CA ILE A 32 17.51 3.41 9.67
C ILE A 32 16.15 3.59 10.34
N LYS A 33 16.15 4.13 11.56
CA LYS A 33 14.97 4.80 12.11
C LYS A 33 14.79 6.05 11.26
N SER A 34 13.90 5.94 10.27
CA SER A 34 13.41 7.06 9.48
C SER A 34 13.23 8.28 10.38
N LEU A 35 13.97 9.34 10.08
CA LEU A 35 13.94 10.63 10.77
C LEU A 35 12.67 11.43 10.44
N HIS A 36 11.60 10.78 9.99
CA HIS A 36 10.37 11.41 9.51
C HIS A 36 9.14 10.97 10.33
N LEU A 37 9.23 11.12 11.66
CA LEU A 37 8.14 10.81 12.60
C LEU A 37 7.87 11.93 13.63
N LEU A 38 8.41 13.14 13.41
CA LEU A 38 8.20 14.29 14.30
C LEU A 38 7.01 15.19 13.91
N LEU A 39 6.38 14.93 12.75
CA LEU A 39 5.24 15.71 12.25
C LEU A 39 3.89 15.01 12.41
N LEU A 40 3.84 13.78 12.92
CA LEU A 40 2.63 13.04 13.25
C LEU A 40 2.40 12.98 14.76
N ASN A 41 2.74 14.06 15.48
CA ASN A 41 2.29 14.15 16.86
C ASN A 41 0.77 14.35 16.85
N ASN A 42 0.03 13.27 17.06
CA ASN A 42 -1.34 13.35 17.58
C ASN A 42 -1.35 14.10 18.91
N SER A 43 -0.19 14.29 19.58
CA SER A 43 -0.13 15.05 20.81
C SER A 43 0.18 16.53 20.62
N ALA A 44 -0.74 17.40 21.05
CA ALA A 44 -0.48 18.82 21.21
C ALA A 44 0.14 19.06 22.59
N LYS A 45 1.27 19.77 22.64
CA LYS A 45 1.91 20.12 23.92
C LYS A 45 1.33 21.44 24.41
N ILE A 46 0.47 21.38 25.43
CA ILE A 46 -0.06 22.57 26.11
C ILE A 46 0.61 22.64 27.48
N GLY A 47 1.55 23.57 27.64
CA GLY A 47 2.38 23.66 28.85
C GLY A 47 3.31 22.46 29.02
N LYS A 48 3.23 21.76 30.16
CA LYS A 48 4.05 20.57 30.48
C LYS A 48 3.39 19.23 30.14
N GLN A 49 2.14 19.23 29.64
CA GLN A 49 1.42 18.00 29.30
C GLN A 49 1.34 17.80 27.78
N ASN A 50 1.49 16.54 27.36
CA ASN A 50 1.20 16.09 25.99
C ASN A 50 -0.26 15.64 25.95
N ILE A 51 -1.11 16.33 25.19
CA ILE A 51 -2.51 15.97 25.01
C ILE A 51 -2.62 15.16 23.73
N SER A 52 -2.80 13.84 23.82
CA SER A 52 -3.13 13.01 22.65
C SER A 52 -4.50 13.40 22.09
N VAL A 53 -4.53 13.86 20.85
CA VAL A 53 -5.73 14.11 20.04
C VAL A 53 -6.13 12.77 19.46
N ASP A 54 -7.10 12.13 20.10
CA ASP A 54 -7.78 10.97 19.54
C ASP A 54 -8.40 11.38 18.18
N PRO A 55 -8.05 10.69 17.07
CA PRO A 55 -8.64 10.89 15.76
C PRO A 55 -10.17 10.95 15.76
N LEU A 56 -10.83 10.25 16.68
CA LEU A 56 -12.29 10.23 16.83
C LEU A 56 -12.85 11.54 17.38
N ILE A 57 -12.06 12.36 18.08
CA ILE A 57 -12.54 13.62 18.65
C ILE A 57 -12.91 14.62 17.54
N LEU A 58 -12.07 14.74 16.51
CA LEU A 58 -12.36 15.61 15.37
C LEU A 58 -13.62 15.14 14.65
N PHE A 59 -13.75 13.83 14.44
CA PHE A 59 -14.93 13.23 13.84
C PHE A 59 -16.22 13.48 14.64
N HIS A 60 -16.21 13.30 15.96
CA HIS A 60 -17.38 13.57 16.80
C HIS A 60 -17.75 15.06 16.78
N ARG A 61 -16.77 15.97 16.78
CA ARG A 61 -17.02 17.41 16.65
C ARG A 61 -17.67 17.77 15.32
N ILE A 62 -17.20 17.17 14.24
CA ILE A 62 -17.79 17.32 12.90
C ILE A 62 -19.25 16.83 12.90
N CYS A 63 -19.52 15.67 13.50
CA CYS A 63 -20.88 15.13 13.60
C CYS A 63 -21.83 16.05 14.38
N VAL A 64 -21.35 16.71 15.43
CA VAL A 64 -22.14 17.67 16.23
C VAL A 64 -22.32 19.00 15.51
N ALA A 65 -21.32 19.45 14.74
CA ALA A 65 -21.33 20.76 14.07
C ALA A 65 -22.09 20.77 12.74
N LYS A 66 -22.39 19.60 12.15
CA LYS A 66 -23.09 19.51 10.87
C LYS A 66 -24.47 20.17 10.94
N GLN A 67 -24.85 20.92 9.90
CA GLN A 67 -26.18 21.54 9.80
C GLN A 67 -27.10 20.77 8.86
N SER A 68 -26.53 20.06 7.88
CA SER A 68 -27.23 19.22 6.91
C SER A 68 -26.46 17.92 6.61
N ASP A 69 -27.11 17.00 5.88
CA ASP A 69 -26.44 15.80 5.36
C ASP A 69 -25.51 16.13 4.19
N GLU A 70 -25.76 17.24 3.48
CA GLU A 70 -24.88 17.79 2.44
C GLU A 70 -23.55 18.27 3.04
N ASP A 71 -23.59 18.96 4.19
CA ASP A 71 -22.37 19.35 4.92
C ASP A 71 -21.58 18.13 5.33
N LEU A 72 -22.27 17.07 5.75
CA LEU A 72 -21.63 15.81 6.12
C LEU A 72 -20.90 15.18 4.95
N LYS A 73 -21.48 15.19 3.74
CA LYS A 73 -20.79 14.71 2.53
C LYS A 73 -19.50 15.51 2.27
N ILE A 74 -19.53 16.83 2.45
CA ILE A 74 -18.36 17.70 2.28
C ILE A 74 -17.26 17.32 3.28
N PHE A 75 -17.59 17.08 4.54
CA PHE A 75 -16.59 16.67 5.53
C PHE A 75 -15.90 15.35 5.18
N PHE A 76 -16.60 14.43 4.53
CA PHE A 76 -16.05 13.14 4.11
C PHE A 76 -15.17 13.20 2.86
N ILE A 77 -15.09 14.35 2.18
CA ILE A 77 -14.07 14.62 1.15
C ILE A 77 -12.69 14.72 1.80
N PHE A 78 -12.63 15.23 3.02
CA PHE A 78 -11.39 15.43 3.77
C PHE A 78 -11.11 14.27 4.73
N GLU A 79 -9.86 14.15 5.17
CA GLU A 79 -9.54 13.20 6.23
C GLU A 79 -10.12 13.67 7.56
N LEU A 80 -10.71 12.72 8.29
CA LEU A 80 -11.35 12.97 9.58
C LEU A 80 -10.34 12.97 10.75
N SER A 81 -9.06 12.88 10.41
CA SER A 81 -7.93 12.70 11.31
C SER A 81 -6.66 13.27 10.65
N PRO A 82 -5.57 13.49 11.42
CA PRO A 82 -4.32 14.02 10.87
C PRO A 82 -3.67 13.17 9.77
N PHE A 83 -4.08 11.90 9.65
CA PHE A 83 -3.63 10.95 8.64
C PHE A 83 -4.79 10.04 8.18
N PRO A 84 -4.73 9.46 6.96
CA PRO A 84 -5.76 8.55 6.48
C PRO A 84 -5.82 7.24 7.29
N LEU A 85 -6.88 7.04 8.09
CA LEU A 85 -6.99 5.87 8.98
C LEU A 85 -7.03 4.51 8.27
N SER A 86 -7.47 4.49 7.01
CA SER A 86 -7.49 3.28 6.18
C SER A 86 -6.09 2.80 5.80
N LEU A 87 -5.12 3.72 5.76
CA LEU A 87 -3.72 3.48 5.42
C LEU A 87 -2.81 3.54 6.65
N PHE A 88 -3.09 4.34 7.66
CA PHE A 88 -2.19 4.58 8.79
C PHE A 88 -2.82 4.20 10.13
N ASN A 89 -1.97 3.87 11.09
CA ASN A 89 -2.29 3.71 12.52
C ASN A 89 -1.40 4.65 13.35
N GLU A 90 -1.54 4.60 14.67
CA GLU A 90 -0.75 5.44 15.59
C GLU A 90 0.76 5.18 15.48
N GLU A 91 1.16 3.99 15.05
CA GLU A 91 2.55 3.60 14.84
C GLU A 91 3.11 4.00 13.45
N GLY A 92 2.28 4.50 12.53
CA GLY A 92 2.68 4.91 11.19
C GLY A 92 1.95 4.16 10.06
N MET A 93 2.69 3.69 9.05
CA MET A 93 2.10 2.88 7.99
C MET A 93 1.65 1.52 8.56
N ARG A 94 0.44 1.11 8.22
CA ARG A 94 -0.07 -0.21 8.55
C ARG A 94 0.79 -1.28 7.88
N GLU A 95 1.23 -2.25 8.68
CA GLU A 95 1.80 -3.50 8.17
C GLU A 95 0.70 -4.56 8.03
N GLY A 96 0.77 -5.32 6.96
CA GLY A 96 -0.09 -6.45 6.69
C GLY A 96 0.55 -7.75 7.12
N THR A 97 -0.25 -8.82 7.16
CA THR A 97 0.25 -10.14 7.52
C THR A 97 1.08 -10.71 6.35
N LYS A 98 2.41 -10.59 6.45
CA LYS A 98 3.44 -10.99 5.46
C LYS A 98 3.29 -12.41 4.89
N SER A 99 2.54 -13.32 5.52
CA SER A 99 2.47 -14.75 5.17
C SER A 99 1.38 -15.14 4.16
N SER A 100 0.35 -14.34 3.94
CA SER A 100 -0.84 -14.79 3.17
C SER A 100 -0.56 -14.98 1.67
N LEU A 101 0.28 -14.15 1.07
CA LEU A 101 0.58 -14.22 -0.37
C LEU A 101 1.33 -15.51 -0.76
N PHE A 102 2.19 -16.01 0.13
CA PHE A 102 2.92 -17.26 -0.11
C PHE A 102 2.02 -18.51 -0.16
N SER A 103 0.84 -18.47 0.47
CA SER A 103 -0.13 -19.57 0.38
C SER A 103 -0.72 -19.74 -1.03
N ALA A 104 -0.59 -18.71 -1.88
CA ALA A 104 -1.04 -18.76 -3.26
C ALA A 104 0.04 -19.27 -4.24
N PHE A 105 1.22 -19.68 -3.76
CA PHE A 105 2.21 -20.36 -4.58
C PHE A 105 2.13 -21.87 -4.36
N THR A 106 2.23 -22.65 -5.43
CA THR A 106 2.51 -24.07 -5.29
C THR A 106 3.95 -24.23 -4.81
N GLN A 107 4.17 -25.10 -3.82
CA GLN A 107 5.49 -25.37 -3.25
C GLN A 107 6.38 -25.99 -4.33
N THR A 108 7.17 -25.17 -5.00
CA THR A 108 8.28 -25.63 -5.83
C THR A 108 9.52 -25.23 -5.07
N LYS A 109 10.13 -26.18 -4.34
CA LYS A 109 11.47 -25.95 -3.80
C LYS A 109 12.38 -25.79 -5.01
N ILE A 110 12.86 -24.57 -5.25
CA ILE A 110 13.93 -24.37 -6.21
C ILE A 110 15.18 -24.80 -5.47
N ASP A 111 15.69 -25.99 -5.80
CA ASP A 111 17.03 -26.36 -5.37
C ASP A 111 18.00 -25.34 -5.97
N ALA A 112 18.93 -24.84 -5.16
CA ALA A 112 19.86 -23.75 -5.49
C ALA A 112 20.68 -23.96 -6.79
N VAL A 113 20.58 -25.14 -7.40
CA VAL A 113 21.28 -25.59 -8.61
C VAL A 113 20.62 -25.07 -9.91
N GLN A 114 19.37 -24.60 -9.88
CA GLN A 114 18.66 -24.18 -11.11
C GLN A 114 18.96 -22.74 -11.58
N GLY A 115 19.94 -22.06 -10.97
CA GLY A 115 20.40 -20.71 -11.34
C GLY A 115 21.27 -20.63 -12.59
N LEU A 116 21.55 -21.77 -13.26
CA LEU A 116 22.42 -21.86 -14.44
C LEU A 116 21.66 -22.05 -15.77
N ALA A 117 20.33 -22.11 -15.75
CA ALA A 117 19.53 -22.21 -16.98
C ALA A 117 19.43 -20.83 -17.68
N PRO A 118 19.40 -20.77 -19.03
CA PRO A 118 19.24 -19.50 -19.75
C PRO A 118 17.97 -18.79 -19.26
N MET A 119 18.14 -17.57 -18.75
CA MET A 119 17.11 -16.74 -18.13
C MET A 119 15.88 -16.58 -19.04
N LYS A 120 14.83 -17.39 -18.81
CA LYS A 120 13.47 -16.85 -18.94
C LYS A 120 13.29 -15.86 -17.81
N GLU A 121 12.64 -14.72 -18.06
CA GLU A 121 12.31 -13.66 -17.10
C GLU A 121 11.41 -14.16 -15.94
N ASN A 122 11.90 -15.09 -15.13
CA ASN A 122 11.18 -15.65 -14.01
C ASN A 122 11.47 -14.75 -12.81
N LEU A 123 10.48 -13.96 -12.41
CA LEU A 123 10.54 -13.20 -11.16
C LEU A 123 10.43 -14.17 -9.97
N TYR A 124 11.25 -13.96 -8.93
CA TYR A 124 11.26 -14.76 -7.71
C TYR A 124 10.93 -13.91 -6.46
N PHE A 125 10.14 -14.48 -5.56
CA PHE A 125 9.80 -13.88 -4.26
C PHE A 125 10.55 -14.60 -3.14
N ARG A 126 11.34 -13.85 -2.37
CA ARG A 126 12.04 -14.37 -1.20
C ARG A 126 11.20 -14.25 0.05
N LYS A 127 10.97 -15.39 0.72
CA LYS A 127 10.46 -15.45 2.09
C LYS A 127 11.64 -15.62 3.05
N CYS A 128 11.92 -14.59 3.84
CA CYS A 128 12.94 -14.71 4.88
C CYS A 128 12.55 -15.78 5.89
N GLY A 129 13.47 -16.71 6.17
CA GLY A 129 13.34 -17.66 7.25
C GLY A 129 13.37 -16.97 8.61
N LYS A 130 12.88 -17.68 9.65
CA LYS A 130 13.03 -17.26 11.05
C LYS A 130 13.96 -18.23 11.78
N GLY A 131 14.91 -17.70 12.54
CA GLY A 131 15.85 -18.51 13.32
C GLY A 131 16.74 -19.37 12.41
N ARG A 132 16.67 -20.69 12.58
CA ARG A 132 17.47 -21.67 11.79
C ARG A 132 16.81 -22.11 10.48
N THR A 133 15.61 -21.61 10.17
CA THR A 133 14.96 -21.94 8.89
C THR A 133 15.60 -21.12 7.77
N PRO A 134 16.01 -21.75 6.65
CA PRO A 134 16.58 -21.03 5.53
C PRO A 134 15.52 -20.20 4.79
N ASP A 135 15.99 -19.24 4.01
CA ASP A 135 15.14 -18.48 3.10
C ASP A 135 14.53 -19.39 2.03
N VAL A 136 13.28 -19.12 1.66
CA VAL A 136 12.57 -19.86 0.61
C VAL A 136 12.29 -18.94 -0.57
N LEU A 137 12.66 -19.37 -1.77
CA LEU A 137 12.36 -18.68 -3.01
C LEU A 137 11.10 -19.27 -3.66
N TYR A 138 10.21 -18.40 -4.11
CA TYR A 138 8.98 -18.75 -4.81
C TYR A 138 9.01 -18.17 -6.21
N SER A 139 8.91 -19.01 -7.23
CA SER A 139 8.82 -18.54 -8.62
C SER A 139 7.44 -17.96 -8.90
N THR A 140 7.37 -16.86 -9.65
CA THR A 140 6.09 -16.34 -10.16
C THR A 140 5.36 -17.31 -11.09
N THR A 141 6.07 -18.27 -11.69
CA THR A 141 5.45 -19.35 -12.48
C THR A 141 4.68 -20.35 -11.62
N SER A 142 5.01 -20.46 -10.33
CA SER A 142 4.30 -21.33 -9.38
C SER A 142 3.14 -20.62 -8.68
N PHE A 143 2.85 -19.37 -9.06
CA PHE A 143 1.72 -18.62 -8.55
C PHE A 143 0.42 -19.20 -9.09
N LYS A 144 -0.56 -19.46 -8.21
CA LYS A 144 -1.88 -20.03 -8.56
C LYS A 144 -2.61 -19.26 -9.67
N TYR A 145 -2.35 -17.96 -9.76
CA TYR A 145 -3.05 -17.07 -10.65
C TYR A 145 -2.29 -16.83 -11.96
N LYS A 146 -3.00 -16.82 -13.10
CA LYS A 146 -2.45 -16.69 -14.47
C LYS A 146 -1.96 -15.26 -14.83
N PHE A 147 -1.49 -14.49 -13.86
CA PHE A 147 -0.97 -13.12 -14.05
C PHE A 147 0.35 -12.91 -13.32
N SER A 148 1.33 -13.76 -13.60
CA SER A 148 2.63 -13.83 -12.92
C SER A 148 3.32 -12.47 -12.76
N ARG A 149 3.28 -11.56 -13.75
CA ARG A 149 3.85 -10.20 -13.62
C ARG A 149 3.02 -9.25 -12.74
N MET A 150 1.70 -9.41 -12.68
CA MET A 150 0.82 -8.52 -11.91
C MET A 150 0.90 -8.75 -10.39
N ILE A 151 1.64 -9.76 -9.95
CA ILE A 151 1.96 -9.94 -8.53
C ILE A 151 2.77 -8.76 -7.96
N LEU A 152 3.55 -8.07 -8.80
CA LEU A 152 4.25 -6.84 -8.43
C LEU A 152 3.25 -5.74 -8.05
N PHE A 153 2.16 -5.60 -8.82
CA PHE A 153 1.07 -4.71 -8.47
C PHE A 153 0.40 -5.12 -7.15
N ILE A 154 0.09 -6.41 -6.95
CA ILE A 154 -0.49 -6.88 -5.69
C ILE A 154 0.45 -6.53 -4.53
N HIS A 155 1.75 -6.77 -4.67
CA HIS A 155 2.71 -6.47 -3.60
C HIS A 155 2.80 -4.97 -3.33
N ALA A 156 3.08 -4.15 -4.34
CA ALA A 156 3.24 -2.70 -4.18
C ALA A 156 1.93 -1.99 -3.79
N PHE A 157 0.76 -2.47 -4.21
CA PHE A 157 -0.52 -1.80 -3.93
C PHE A 157 -1.18 -2.30 -2.64
N SER A 158 -0.96 -3.56 -2.24
CA SER A 158 -1.52 -4.08 -1.00
C SER A 158 -0.70 -3.77 0.24
N GLU A 159 0.63 -3.77 0.14
CA GLU A 159 1.61 -3.44 1.20
C GLU A 159 3.03 -3.84 0.74
N CYS A 160 3.95 -2.88 0.77
CA CYS A 160 5.39 -3.12 0.66
C CYS A 160 6.16 -2.15 1.58
N ASP A 161 7.48 -2.07 1.46
CA ASP A 161 8.27 -1.18 2.35
C ASP A 161 7.95 0.32 2.15
N THR A 162 7.40 0.70 0.99
CA THR A 162 7.07 2.10 0.63
C THR A 162 5.58 2.41 0.58
N THR A 163 4.72 1.41 0.76
CA THR A 163 3.26 1.56 0.68
C THR A 163 2.56 0.83 1.80
N SER A 164 1.49 1.44 2.30
CA SER A 164 0.82 0.94 3.48
C SER A 164 -0.18 -0.18 3.18
N ALA A 165 -0.44 -1.03 4.17
CA ALA A 165 -1.57 -1.93 4.12
C ALA A 165 -2.91 -1.19 4.25
N LEU A 166 -3.92 -1.68 3.51
CA LEU A 166 -5.31 -1.20 3.65
C LEU A 166 -6.02 -1.97 4.76
N PHE A 167 -6.57 -1.25 5.74
CA PHE A 167 -7.28 -1.85 6.87
C PHE A 167 -8.45 -2.73 6.41
N GLY A 168 -8.55 -3.95 6.95
CA GLY A 168 -9.63 -4.89 6.60
C GLY A 168 -9.50 -5.61 5.25
N HIS A 169 -8.41 -5.35 4.49
CA HIS A 169 -8.19 -5.93 3.17
C HIS A 169 -6.92 -6.78 3.09
N GLY A 170 -7.09 -8.11 3.13
CA GLY A 170 -5.98 -9.06 2.97
C GLY A 170 -5.61 -9.34 1.50
N LYS A 171 -4.38 -9.79 1.25
CA LYS A 171 -3.80 -10.02 -0.09
C LYS A 171 -4.61 -10.98 -0.96
N THR A 172 -5.32 -11.94 -0.37
CA THR A 172 -6.22 -12.84 -1.12
C THR A 172 -7.37 -12.09 -1.80
N LYS A 173 -7.94 -11.06 -1.15
CA LYS A 173 -8.98 -10.21 -1.77
C LYS A 173 -8.43 -9.50 -3.01
N PHE A 174 -7.19 -8.99 -2.95
CA PHE A 174 -6.53 -8.36 -4.08
C PHE A 174 -6.38 -9.32 -5.26
N CYS A 175 -5.92 -10.56 -5.03
CA CYS A 175 -5.79 -11.55 -6.11
C CYS A 175 -7.14 -11.83 -6.78
N SER A 176 -8.20 -12.07 -6.00
CA SER A 176 -9.55 -12.35 -6.53
C SER A 176 -10.16 -11.17 -7.29
N LEU A 177 -9.83 -9.94 -6.89
CA LEU A 177 -10.32 -8.74 -7.54
C LEU A 177 -9.56 -8.45 -8.84
N LEU A 178 -8.26 -8.72 -8.83
CA LEU A 178 -7.37 -8.53 -9.96
C LEU A 178 -7.73 -9.46 -11.13
N GLU A 179 -8.14 -10.70 -10.85
CA GLU A 179 -8.67 -11.64 -11.85
C GLU A 179 -9.74 -11.00 -12.75
N LYS A 180 -10.61 -10.18 -12.15
CA LYS A 180 -11.75 -9.55 -12.84
C LYS A 180 -11.39 -8.24 -13.54
N ASN A 181 -10.30 -7.58 -13.13
CA ASN A 181 -9.95 -6.22 -13.54
C ASN A 181 -8.54 -6.10 -14.13
N LYS A 182 -7.98 -7.21 -14.63
CA LYS A 182 -6.56 -7.31 -15.00
C LYS A 182 -6.10 -6.23 -15.99
N GLU A 183 -6.94 -5.90 -16.96
CA GLU A 183 -6.55 -5.01 -18.08
C GLU A 183 -6.41 -3.57 -17.62
N LYS A 184 -7.26 -3.14 -16.67
CA LYS A 184 -7.20 -1.79 -16.12
C LYS A 184 -5.93 -1.54 -15.32
N MET A 185 -5.37 -2.57 -14.68
CA MET A 185 -4.17 -2.43 -13.85
C MET A 185 -2.86 -2.47 -14.66
N GLN A 186 -2.91 -2.76 -15.96
CA GLN A 186 -1.73 -2.74 -16.83
C GLN A 186 -1.06 -1.36 -16.88
N VAL A 187 -1.82 -0.28 -16.64
CA VAL A 187 -1.28 1.08 -16.56
C VAL A 187 -0.13 1.21 -15.56
N PHE A 188 -0.13 0.41 -14.49
CA PHE A 188 0.93 0.46 -13.48
C PHE A 188 2.28 -0.06 -13.99
N PHE A 189 2.30 -0.74 -15.14
CA PHE A 189 3.49 -1.27 -15.80
C PHE A 189 3.92 -0.44 -17.01
N ASN A 190 3.17 0.59 -17.39
CA ASN A 190 3.51 1.47 -18.50
C ASN A 190 4.35 2.66 -18.00
N SER A 191 5.60 2.78 -18.46
CA SER A 191 6.49 3.90 -18.10
C SER A 191 5.98 5.26 -18.59
N GLU A 192 5.18 5.27 -19.65
CA GLU A 192 4.60 6.47 -20.24
C GLU A 192 3.21 6.81 -19.68
N ALA A 193 2.76 6.09 -18.64
CA ALA A 193 1.48 6.37 -18.02
C ALA A 193 1.47 7.74 -17.35
N THR A 194 0.45 8.54 -17.63
CA THR A 194 0.25 9.82 -16.95
C THR A 194 -0.16 9.62 -15.50
N ILE A 195 0.14 10.62 -14.66
CA ILE A 195 -0.25 10.65 -13.24
C ILE A 195 -1.76 10.42 -13.08
N ASP A 196 -2.59 11.03 -13.93
CA ASP A 196 -4.04 10.91 -13.83
C ASP A 196 -4.56 9.53 -14.28
N GLN A 197 -3.93 8.90 -15.26
CA GLN A 197 -4.28 7.52 -15.64
C GLN A 197 -3.98 6.53 -14.50
N VAL A 198 -2.82 6.66 -13.85
CA VAL A 198 -2.44 5.84 -12.69
C VAL A 198 -3.39 6.09 -11.52
N ALA A 199 -3.63 7.37 -11.20
CA ALA A 199 -4.55 7.77 -10.14
C ALA A 199 -5.96 7.21 -10.38
N LYS A 200 -6.48 7.32 -11.61
CA LYS A 200 -7.83 6.84 -11.95
C LYS A 200 -7.93 5.32 -11.89
N ALA A 201 -6.90 4.60 -12.33
CA ALA A 201 -6.86 3.15 -12.22
C ALA A 201 -6.80 2.70 -10.75
N GLY A 202 -5.94 3.34 -9.94
CA GLY A 202 -5.85 3.10 -8.50
C GLY A 202 -7.17 3.35 -7.77
N GLU A 203 -7.81 4.50 -8.06
CA GLU A 203 -9.13 4.84 -7.54
C GLU A 203 -10.16 3.77 -7.92
N THR A 204 -10.21 3.39 -9.21
CA THR A 204 -11.14 2.37 -9.71
C THR A 204 -10.93 1.02 -9.02
N PHE A 205 -9.68 0.63 -8.76
CA PHE A 205 -9.38 -0.61 -8.05
C PHE A 205 -9.87 -0.55 -6.61
N LEU A 206 -9.63 0.58 -5.92
CA LEU A 206 -10.09 0.79 -4.54
C LEU A 206 -11.62 0.81 -4.45
N ILE A 207 -12.33 1.45 -5.38
CA ILE A 207 -13.79 1.44 -5.41
C ILE A 207 -14.32 -0.01 -5.38
N HIS A 208 -13.79 -0.89 -6.23
CA HIS A 208 -14.21 -2.30 -6.22
C HIS A 208 -13.76 -3.04 -4.95
N LEU A 209 -12.56 -2.74 -4.43
CA LEU A 209 -12.03 -3.36 -3.22
C LEU A 209 -12.92 -3.09 -2.00
N TYR A 210 -13.49 -1.89 -1.93
CA TYR A 210 -14.42 -1.44 -0.90
C TYR A 210 -15.90 -1.73 -1.24
N GLY A 211 -16.16 -2.52 -2.29
CA GLY A 211 -17.52 -3.00 -2.63
C GLY A 211 -18.38 -2.01 -3.43
N GLY A 212 -17.81 -0.90 -3.91
CA GLY A 212 -18.46 0.05 -4.80
C GLY A 212 -18.51 -0.42 -6.26
N ASN A 213 -19.32 0.28 -7.07
CA ASN A 213 -19.44 0.03 -8.51
C ASN A 213 -19.03 1.28 -9.30
N PRO A 214 -17.92 1.25 -10.05
CA PRO A 214 -17.46 2.43 -10.80
C PRO A 214 -18.24 2.70 -12.09
N ARG A 215 -19.22 1.85 -12.46
CA ARG A 215 -20.09 2.07 -13.63
C ARG A 215 -21.26 3.00 -13.36
N THR A 216 -21.57 3.28 -12.10
CA THR A 216 -22.54 4.32 -11.75
C THR A 216 -21.82 5.66 -11.81
N SER A 217 -22.25 6.55 -12.69
CA SER A 217 -21.58 7.78 -13.13
C SER A 217 -21.35 8.86 -12.06
N ALA A 218 -21.59 8.55 -10.77
CA ALA A 218 -21.55 9.51 -9.66
C ALA A 218 -20.75 9.03 -8.43
N CYS A 219 -19.98 7.95 -8.54
CA CYS A 219 -19.38 7.29 -7.38
C CYS A 219 -17.84 7.34 -7.41
N ASP A 220 -17.27 8.50 -7.06
CA ASP A 220 -15.85 8.59 -6.70
C ASP A 220 -15.60 7.96 -5.31
N LEU A 221 -14.34 7.88 -4.89
CA LEU A 221 -14.01 7.31 -3.57
C LEU A 221 -14.59 8.10 -2.40
N ASN A 222 -14.78 9.41 -2.52
CA ASN A 222 -15.31 10.24 -1.44
C ASN A 222 -16.80 9.98 -1.24
N HIS A 223 -17.56 9.85 -2.34
CA HIS A 223 -18.94 9.43 -2.31
C HIS A 223 -19.08 8.03 -1.70
N LEU A 224 -18.26 7.06 -2.15
CA LEU A 224 -18.25 5.71 -1.58
C LEU A 224 -17.93 5.74 -0.08
N ARG A 225 -16.97 6.56 0.34
CA ARG A 225 -16.57 6.71 1.75
C ARG A 225 -17.75 7.17 2.61
N TYR A 226 -18.50 8.17 2.14
CA TYR A 226 -19.74 8.62 2.80
C TYR A 226 -20.81 7.52 2.83
N THR A 227 -21.03 6.82 1.71
CA THR A 227 -21.98 5.68 1.67
C THR A 227 -21.61 4.61 2.69
N LEU A 228 -20.35 4.19 2.75
CA LEU A 228 -19.87 3.20 3.72
C LEU A 228 -20.06 3.68 5.15
N PHE A 229 -19.84 4.96 5.41
CA PHE A 229 -20.07 5.55 6.71
C PHE A 229 -21.55 5.45 7.11
N THR A 230 -22.47 5.90 6.26
CA THR A 230 -23.92 5.82 6.55
C THR A 230 -24.39 4.39 6.80
N GLN A 231 -23.85 3.41 6.06
CA GLN A 231 -24.11 1.98 6.28
C GLN A 231 -23.49 1.44 7.58
N SER A 232 -22.40 2.04 8.05
CA SER A 232 -21.74 1.65 9.29
C SER A 232 -22.39 2.27 10.53
N ALA A 233 -23.00 3.45 10.38
CA ALA A 233 -23.67 4.18 11.46
C ALA A 233 -24.90 3.43 12.01
N THR A 234 -25.48 2.50 11.25
CA THR A 234 -26.56 1.63 11.71
C THR A 234 -26.07 0.43 12.54
N LYS A 235 -24.75 0.21 12.62
CA LYS A 235 -24.14 -0.91 13.35
C LYS A 235 -23.77 -0.49 14.77
N ALA A 236 -23.83 -1.44 15.71
CA ALA A 236 -23.51 -1.20 17.12
C ALA A 236 -22.06 -0.71 17.38
N ARG A 237 -21.14 -0.92 16.42
CA ARG A 237 -19.78 -0.37 16.43
C ARG A 237 -19.42 0.08 15.01
N SER A 238 -19.15 1.37 14.84
CA SER A 238 -18.58 1.93 13.61
C SER A 238 -17.05 2.00 13.74
N THR A 239 -16.34 1.34 12.83
CA THR A 239 -14.86 1.37 12.76
C THR A 239 -14.48 2.27 11.58
N LEU A 240 -14.06 3.51 11.85
CA LEU A 240 -13.75 4.50 10.81
C LEU A 240 -12.60 4.04 9.89
N GLU A 241 -11.73 3.17 10.39
CA GLU A 241 -10.61 2.60 9.65
C GLU A 241 -11.09 1.68 8.51
N CYS A 242 -12.33 1.16 8.59
CA CYS A 242 -12.95 0.36 7.52
C CYS A 242 -13.44 1.19 6.33
N LEU A 243 -13.46 2.52 6.46
CA LEU A 243 -13.85 3.39 5.36
C LEU A 243 -12.78 3.39 4.27
N SER A 244 -13.18 3.62 3.02
CA SER A 244 -12.21 3.82 1.94
C SER A 244 -11.35 5.04 2.19
N PRO A 245 -10.07 5.09 1.74
CA PRO A 245 -9.31 6.33 1.74
C PRO A 245 -10.05 7.44 0.95
N THR A 246 -9.74 8.69 1.25
CA THR A 246 -10.14 9.82 0.39
C THR A 246 -9.54 9.69 -1.01
N VAL A 247 -10.11 10.38 -1.99
CA VAL A 247 -9.57 10.43 -3.36
C VAL A 247 -8.10 10.88 -3.36
N ASP A 248 -7.74 11.87 -2.54
CA ASP A 248 -6.36 12.37 -2.45
C ASP A 248 -5.40 11.35 -1.83
N ALA A 249 -5.80 10.72 -0.72
CA ALA A 249 -4.99 9.66 -0.10
C ALA A 249 -4.81 8.47 -1.06
N ALA A 250 -5.86 8.10 -1.79
CA ALA A 250 -5.84 7.06 -2.80
C ALA A 250 -4.91 7.40 -3.98
N ARG A 251 -4.93 8.66 -4.45
CA ARG A 251 -4.03 9.17 -5.50
C ARG A 251 -2.57 8.97 -5.09
N PHE A 252 -2.18 9.44 -3.90
CA PHE A 252 -0.80 9.28 -3.44
C PHE A 252 -0.41 7.82 -3.22
N HIS A 253 -1.31 6.98 -2.69
CA HIS A 253 -1.07 5.55 -2.55
C HIS A 253 -0.79 4.90 -3.91
N ALA A 254 -1.63 5.19 -4.91
CA ALA A 254 -1.45 4.67 -6.27
C ALA A 254 -0.15 5.13 -6.92
N LEU A 255 0.22 6.40 -6.78
CA LEU A 255 1.45 6.94 -7.36
C LEU A 255 2.71 6.36 -6.72
N ARG A 256 2.70 6.12 -5.40
CA ARG A 256 3.82 5.43 -4.72
C ARG A 256 3.94 3.98 -5.18
N SER A 257 2.82 3.25 -5.27
CA SER A 257 2.82 1.89 -5.79
C SER A 257 3.33 1.83 -7.23
N TYR A 258 2.92 2.78 -8.08
CA TYR A 258 3.39 2.90 -9.45
C TYR A 258 4.89 3.13 -9.51
N LEU A 259 5.41 4.13 -8.78
CA LEU A 259 6.84 4.40 -8.72
C LEU A 259 7.63 3.16 -8.27
N GLN A 260 7.11 2.44 -7.27
CA GLN A 260 7.75 1.22 -6.79
C GLN A 260 7.81 0.13 -7.88
N ILE A 261 6.72 -0.06 -8.63
CA ILE A 261 6.65 -1.04 -9.73
C ILE A 261 7.60 -0.64 -10.87
N GLN A 262 7.70 0.65 -11.21
CA GLN A 262 8.60 1.13 -12.26
C GLN A 262 10.09 0.98 -11.90
N LYS A 263 10.42 0.82 -10.61
CA LYS A 263 11.78 0.58 -10.11
C LYS A 263 12.14 -0.90 -10.01
N TRP A 264 11.18 -1.80 -10.10
CA TRP A 264 11.36 -3.25 -10.01
C TRP A 264 11.45 -3.89 -11.40
#